data_AF-A0A3M6XMD9-F1
#
_entry.id   AF-A0A3M6XMD9-F1
#
_cell.length_a   1.000
_cell.length_b   1.000
_cell.length_c   1.000
_cell.angle_alpha   90.00
_cell.angle_beta   90.00
_cell.angle_gamma   90.00
#
_symmetry.space_group_name_H-M   'P 1'
#
loop_
_entity.id
_entity.type
_entity.pdbx_description
1 polymer ?
#
loop_
_entity_poly.entity_id
_entity_poly.type
_entity_poly.pdbx_seq_one_letter_code
_entity_poly.pdbx_strand_id
1 'polypeptide(L)'
;MGLDLAKETGLPLSTYPSCVKLVWLLEHVPKIKETYEAGRLAFGTVDTWLLYNMNGKNRDYFVTDSSNASRTMFVNLHTLQWDDKLLNFFGLDRNKLHLPRIVPSSDPKSYGHMASGPLEGLKIAGCMGDQSAALVGQQGFRPGSAKNTYGTGCFLLYNVGSKPVVSTHGLLGTVAYDFGGNSKPVYALEGSVAVAGSGVKCKSPRSLHPLDYTDVVQS
;
A
#
# COMPACT_ATOMS: atom_id res chain seq x y z
N MET A 1 5.61 12.93 25.60
CA MET A 1 6.40 12.92 24.36
C MET A 1 5.56 12.20 23.32
N GLY A 2 5.05 12.90 22.29
CA GLY A 2 4.15 12.30 21.29
C GLY A 2 4.91 11.41 20.31
N LEU A 3 4.26 10.35 19.82
CA LEU A 3 4.79 9.47 18.79
C LEU A 3 4.90 10.23 17.46
N ASP A 4 6.09 10.25 16.85
CA ASP A 4 6.29 10.85 15.52
C ASP A 4 6.04 9.80 14.42
N LEU A 5 4.80 9.75 13.94
CA LEU A 5 4.37 8.77 12.93
C LEU A 5 5.19 8.83 11.65
N ALA A 6 5.54 10.02 11.17
CA ALA A 6 6.27 10.18 9.92
C ALA A 6 7.70 9.63 10.05
N LYS A 7 8.32 9.82 11.23
CA LYS A 7 9.65 9.28 11.50
C LYS A 7 9.68 7.75 11.62
N GLU A 8 8.65 7.16 12.21
CA GLU A 8 8.58 5.71 12.40
C GLU A 8 8.09 4.96 11.16
N THR A 9 7.14 5.53 10.41
CA THR A 9 6.47 4.84 9.28
C THR A 9 6.88 5.35 7.91
N GLY A 10 7.49 6.53 7.82
CA GLY A 10 7.69 7.25 6.56
C GLY A 10 6.43 7.95 6.04
N LEU A 11 5.29 7.83 6.72
CA LEU A 11 4.01 8.33 6.24
C LEU A 11 3.50 9.50 7.12
N PRO A 12 3.05 10.62 6.52
CA PRO A 12 2.30 11.63 7.23
C PRO A 12 0.88 11.11 7.52
N LEU A 13 0.31 11.54 8.67
CA LEU A 13 -1.07 11.22 8.99
C LEU A 13 -2.00 11.83 7.93
N SER A 14 -2.73 10.96 7.22
CA SER A 14 -3.62 11.34 6.13
C SER A 14 -4.69 10.26 5.93
N THR A 15 -5.62 10.48 4.99
CA THR A 15 -6.66 9.49 4.65
C THR A 15 -6.13 8.33 3.78
N TYR A 16 -4.89 8.43 3.33
CA TYR A 16 -4.32 7.52 2.34
C TYR A 16 -3.91 6.14 2.91
N PRO A 17 -3.20 6.02 4.05
CA PRO A 17 -2.80 4.73 4.63
C PRO A 17 -3.97 3.83 5.03
N SER A 18 -3.70 2.54 5.25
CA SER A 18 -4.75 1.58 5.60
C SER A 18 -5.24 1.70 7.04
N CYS A 19 -4.43 2.22 7.97
CA CYS A 19 -4.79 2.34 9.39
C CYS A 19 -6.11 3.07 9.62
N VAL A 20 -6.29 4.24 9.01
CA VAL A 20 -7.48 5.08 9.18
C VAL A 20 -8.75 4.40 8.68
N LYS A 21 -8.63 3.52 7.67
CA LYS A 21 -9.75 2.74 7.14
C LYS A 21 -10.17 1.65 8.12
N LEU A 22 -9.20 0.98 8.75
CA LEU A 22 -9.48 -0.02 9.79
C LEU A 22 -10.12 0.61 11.02
N VAL A 23 -9.57 1.73 11.49
CA VAL A 23 -10.13 2.48 12.63
C VAL A 23 -11.56 2.91 12.33
N TRP A 24 -11.80 3.49 11.15
CA TRP A 24 -13.15 3.88 10.74
C TRP A 24 -14.12 2.69 10.74
N LEU A 25 -13.71 1.53 10.21
CA LEU A 25 -14.53 0.31 10.19
C LEU A 25 -14.85 -0.19 11.61
N LEU A 26 -13.90 -0.13 12.54
CA LEU A 26 -14.11 -0.52 13.94
C LEU A 26 -15.07 0.41 14.68
N GLU A 27 -15.06 1.69 14.36
CA GLU A 27 -15.94 2.68 14.96
C GLU A 27 -17.37 2.62 14.40
N HIS A 28 -17.52 2.33 13.10
CA HIS A 28 -18.78 2.53 12.38
C HIS A 28 -19.48 1.24 11.96
N VAL A 29 -18.82 0.08 11.99
CA VAL A 29 -19.40 -1.21 11.57
C VAL A 29 -19.45 -2.16 12.78
N PRO A 30 -20.61 -2.29 13.45
CA PRO A 30 -20.76 -3.08 14.68
C PRO A 30 -20.22 -4.52 14.57
N LYS A 31 -20.51 -5.20 13.46
CA LYS A 31 -20.05 -6.57 13.21
C LYS A 31 -18.52 -6.70 13.18
N ILE A 32 -17.81 -5.68 12.69
CA ILE A 32 -16.34 -5.65 12.66
C ILE A 32 -15.82 -5.44 14.08
N LYS A 33 -16.40 -4.49 14.82
CA LYS A 33 -16.08 -4.26 16.24
C LYS A 33 -16.25 -5.52 17.09
N GLU A 34 -17.39 -6.19 16.98
CA GLU A 34 -17.65 -7.46 17.68
C GLU A 34 -16.63 -8.55 17.33
N THR A 35 -16.24 -8.63 16.05
CA THR A 35 -15.24 -9.61 15.59
C THR A 35 -13.84 -9.30 16.14
N TYR A 36 -13.50 -8.01 16.26
CA TYR A 36 -12.27 -7.56 16.89
C TYR A 36 -12.24 -7.81 18.40
N GLU A 37 -13.32 -7.46 19.12
CA GLU A 37 -13.41 -7.74 20.55
C GLU A 37 -13.36 -9.24 20.87
N ALA A 38 -13.87 -10.08 19.97
CA ALA A 38 -13.76 -11.53 20.06
C ALA A 38 -12.37 -12.08 19.69
N GLY A 39 -11.40 -11.25 19.30
CA GLY A 39 -10.05 -11.66 18.90
C GLY A 39 -10.01 -12.51 17.62
N ARG A 40 -10.99 -12.33 16.72
CA ARG A 40 -11.14 -13.09 15.47
C ARG A 40 -10.90 -12.26 14.21
N LEU A 41 -10.62 -10.96 14.35
CA LEU A 41 -10.45 -10.07 13.20
C LEU A 41 -9.08 -10.28 12.57
N ALA A 42 -9.07 -10.60 11.27
CA ALA A 42 -7.87 -10.57 10.45
C ALA A 42 -7.87 -9.33 9.57
N PHE A 43 -6.72 -8.66 9.48
CA PHE A 43 -6.54 -7.47 8.65
C PHE A 43 -5.40 -7.70 7.67
N GLY A 44 -5.58 -7.32 6.42
CA GLY A 44 -4.55 -7.37 5.40
C GLY A 44 -4.91 -6.48 4.22
N THR A 45 -3.91 -6.10 3.46
CA THR A 45 -4.06 -5.42 2.17
C THR A 45 -4.52 -6.42 1.09
N VAL A 46 -4.75 -5.92 -0.13
CA VAL A 46 -5.30 -6.73 -1.23
C VAL A 46 -4.42 -7.92 -1.57
N ASP A 47 -3.09 -7.76 -1.51
CA ASP A 47 -2.12 -8.84 -1.67
C ASP A 47 -2.36 -9.98 -0.69
N THR A 48 -2.48 -9.69 0.62
CA THR A 48 -2.76 -10.71 1.64
C THR A 48 -4.07 -11.44 1.36
N TRP A 49 -5.11 -10.70 0.97
CA TRP A 49 -6.39 -11.30 0.64
C TRP A 49 -6.30 -12.26 -0.55
N LEU A 50 -5.61 -11.86 -1.62
CA LEU A 50 -5.42 -12.69 -2.80
C LEU A 50 -4.55 -13.91 -2.47
N LEU A 51 -3.43 -13.71 -1.78
CA LEU A 51 -2.52 -14.79 -1.36
C LEU A 51 -3.22 -15.82 -0.49
N TYR A 52 -4.01 -15.38 0.49
CA TYR A 52 -4.78 -16.28 1.36
C TYR A 52 -5.78 -17.11 0.55
N ASN A 53 -6.53 -16.50 -0.38
CA ASN A 53 -7.49 -17.25 -1.20
C ASN A 53 -6.83 -18.17 -2.22
N MET A 54 -5.75 -17.73 -2.88
CA MET A 54 -4.99 -18.54 -3.85
C MET A 54 -4.36 -19.77 -3.20
N ASN A 55 -3.94 -19.67 -1.93
CA ASN A 55 -3.44 -20.77 -1.13
C ASN A 55 -4.56 -21.59 -0.44
N GLY A 56 -5.79 -21.53 -0.94
CA GLY A 56 -6.89 -22.34 -0.41
C GLY A 56 -7.30 -21.98 1.02
N LYS A 57 -7.11 -20.72 1.42
CA LYS A 57 -7.37 -20.21 2.77
C LYS A 57 -6.50 -20.87 3.85
N ASN A 58 -5.30 -21.32 3.48
CA ASN A 58 -4.31 -21.81 4.43
C ASN A 58 -3.67 -20.63 5.20
N ARG A 59 -3.74 -20.69 6.54
CA ARG A 59 -3.19 -19.68 7.45
C ARG A 59 -1.67 -19.58 7.42
N ASP A 60 -0.95 -20.63 7.02
CA ASP A 60 0.52 -20.60 6.88
C ASP A 60 0.99 -19.55 5.86
N TYR A 61 0.11 -19.24 4.89
CA TYR A 61 0.33 -18.25 3.84
C TYR A 61 -0.51 -16.98 4.04
N PHE A 62 -0.93 -16.70 5.28
CA PHE A 62 -1.43 -15.39 5.66
C PHE A 62 -0.26 -14.41 5.79
N VAL A 63 0.19 -13.90 4.64
CA VAL A 63 1.40 -13.09 4.48
C VAL A 63 1.14 -11.81 3.69
N THR A 64 2.03 -10.84 3.84
CA THR A 64 2.10 -9.60 3.04
C THR A 64 3.55 -9.32 2.70
N ASP A 65 3.81 -8.66 1.57
CA ASP A 65 5.16 -8.22 1.28
C ASP A 65 5.51 -6.91 2.00
N SER A 66 6.82 -6.67 2.19
CA SER A 66 7.32 -5.45 2.85
C SER A 66 6.84 -4.14 2.22
N SER A 67 6.63 -4.10 0.89
CA SER A 67 6.18 -2.89 0.20
C SER A 67 4.71 -2.57 0.44
N ASN A 68 3.81 -3.57 0.46
CA ASN A 68 2.43 -3.36 0.86
C ASN A 68 2.31 -3.06 2.36
N ALA A 69 3.06 -3.79 3.19
CA ALA A 69 3.04 -3.61 4.65
C ALA A 69 3.44 -2.19 5.07
N SER A 70 4.45 -1.59 4.41
CA SER A 70 4.88 -0.21 4.70
C SER A 70 3.83 0.86 4.37
N ARG A 71 2.74 0.53 3.65
CA ARG A 71 1.63 1.45 3.34
C ARG A 71 0.52 1.45 4.38
N THR A 72 0.62 0.59 5.40
CA THR A 72 -0.44 0.44 6.40
C THR A 72 -0.39 1.49 7.51
N MET A 73 0.79 2.09 7.76
CA MET A 73 1.08 2.91 8.95
C MET A 73 1.08 2.13 10.29
N PHE A 74 1.12 0.79 10.24
CA PHE A 74 1.35 -0.06 11.41
C PHE A 74 2.73 -0.70 11.45
N VAL A 75 3.54 -0.49 10.40
CA VAL A 75 4.89 -1.03 10.26
C VAL A 75 5.92 0.03 10.58
N ASN A 76 6.89 -0.32 11.42
CA ASN A 76 8.08 0.50 11.62
C ASN A 76 9.01 0.32 10.42
N LEU A 77 9.28 1.42 9.72
CA LEU A 77 10.05 1.43 8.47
C LEU A 77 11.52 1.05 8.68
N HIS A 78 12.04 1.13 9.91
CA HIS A 78 13.42 0.78 10.25
C HIS A 78 13.59 -0.71 10.58
N THR A 79 12.57 -1.33 11.17
CA THR A 79 12.61 -2.75 11.58
C THR A 79 11.87 -3.69 10.63
N LEU A 80 10.98 -3.14 9.80
CA LEU A 80 10.05 -3.86 8.92
C LEU A 80 9.17 -4.87 9.68
N GLN A 81 8.81 -4.52 10.91
CA GLN A 81 7.88 -5.27 11.74
C GLN A 81 6.65 -4.43 12.06
N TRP A 82 5.53 -5.11 12.28
CA TRP A 82 4.37 -4.48 12.93
C TRP A 82 4.82 -3.92 14.28
N ASP A 83 4.49 -2.67 14.57
CA ASP A 83 4.93 -1.96 15.78
C ASP A 83 3.78 -1.76 16.74
N ASP A 84 3.95 -2.26 17.96
CA ASP A 84 2.92 -2.19 19.01
C ASP A 84 2.63 -0.74 19.42
N LYS A 85 3.61 0.17 19.33
CA LYS A 85 3.40 1.60 19.60
C LYS A 85 2.51 2.22 18.55
N LEU A 86 2.68 1.85 17.28
CA LEU A 86 1.83 2.33 16.19
C LEU A 86 0.41 1.78 16.31
N LEU A 87 0.25 0.48 16.61
CA LEU A 87 -1.06 -0.12 16.86
C LEU A 87 -1.77 0.55 18.04
N ASN A 88 -1.08 0.70 19.18
CA ASN A 88 -1.61 1.36 20.37
C ASN A 88 -2.00 2.81 20.13
N PHE A 89 -1.24 3.55 19.30
CA PHE A 89 -1.60 4.92 18.91
C PHE A 89 -2.99 5.02 18.27
N PHE A 90 -3.39 4.00 17.50
CA PHE A 90 -4.71 3.89 16.88
C PHE A 90 -5.73 3.13 17.75
N GLY A 91 -5.42 2.87 19.02
CA GLY A 91 -6.30 2.14 19.94
C GLY A 91 -6.45 0.65 19.63
N LEU A 92 -5.47 0.05 18.93
CA LEU A 92 -5.49 -1.34 18.52
C LEU A 92 -4.60 -2.20 19.43
N ASP A 93 -5.17 -3.28 19.96
CA ASP A 93 -4.51 -4.34 20.70
C ASP A 93 -4.05 -5.42 19.72
N ARG A 94 -2.73 -5.64 19.69
CA ARG A 94 -2.11 -6.64 18.83
C ARG A 94 -2.65 -8.05 19.03
N ASN A 95 -3.10 -8.40 20.23
CA ASN A 95 -3.59 -9.75 20.51
C ASN A 95 -4.99 -10.00 19.94
N LYS A 96 -5.75 -8.94 19.64
CA LYS A 96 -7.10 -9.01 19.08
C LYS A 96 -7.12 -8.97 17.55
N LEU A 97 -6.01 -8.55 16.94
CA LEU A 97 -5.88 -8.32 15.50
C LEU A 97 -4.87 -9.29 14.87
N HIS A 98 -5.37 -10.20 14.04
CA HIS A 98 -4.51 -11.10 13.26
C HIS A 98 -3.91 -10.34 12.08
N LEU A 99 -2.62 -10.05 12.18
CA LEU A 99 -1.82 -9.38 11.14
C LEU A 99 -1.00 -10.41 10.34
N PRO A 100 -0.88 -10.25 9.02
CA PRO A 100 -0.13 -11.19 8.19
C PRO A 100 1.36 -11.09 8.49
N ARG A 101 2.08 -12.20 8.33
CA ARG A 101 3.54 -12.19 8.44
C ARG A 101 4.12 -11.37 7.28
N ILE A 102 4.98 -10.40 7.62
CA ILE A 102 5.70 -9.60 6.63
C ILE A 102 6.85 -10.45 6.09
N VAL A 103 6.95 -10.55 4.77
CA VAL A 103 7.96 -11.34 4.07
C VAL A 103 8.62 -10.52 2.95
N PRO A 104 9.83 -10.89 2.49
CA PRO A 104 10.45 -10.23 1.36
C PRO A 104 9.59 -10.32 0.11
N SER A 105 9.54 -9.24 -0.69
CA SER A 105 8.81 -9.15 -1.95
C SER A 105 9.14 -10.23 -2.99
N SER A 106 10.32 -10.85 -2.89
CA SER A 106 10.70 -12.03 -3.67
C SER A 106 11.22 -13.11 -2.73
N ASP A 107 10.42 -14.15 -2.52
CA ASP A 107 10.78 -15.32 -1.72
C ASP A 107 9.99 -16.56 -2.19
N PRO A 108 10.65 -17.57 -2.79
CA PRO A 108 9.97 -18.75 -3.30
C PRO A 108 9.37 -19.66 -2.21
N LYS A 109 9.64 -19.41 -0.93
CA LYS A 109 9.16 -20.24 0.20
C LYS A 109 7.99 -19.60 0.95
N SER A 110 7.90 -18.27 0.98
CA SER A 110 6.99 -17.58 1.88
C SER A 110 5.55 -17.46 1.38
N TYR A 111 5.30 -17.52 0.06
CA TYR A 111 4.00 -17.24 -0.54
C TYR A 111 3.19 -18.48 -0.95
N GLY A 112 3.77 -19.68 -0.85
CA GLY A 112 3.08 -20.95 -1.11
C GLY A 112 2.83 -21.24 -2.59
N HIS A 113 1.66 -21.80 -2.90
CA HIS A 113 1.29 -22.26 -4.23
C HIS A 113 -0.22 -22.13 -4.47
N MET A 114 -0.60 -22.08 -5.74
CA MET A 114 -1.99 -22.11 -6.16
C MET A 114 -2.63 -23.43 -5.71
N ALA A 115 -3.64 -23.37 -4.85
CA ALA A 115 -4.26 -24.55 -4.24
C ALA A 115 -5.29 -25.23 -5.14
N SER A 116 -5.78 -24.56 -6.19
CA SER A 116 -6.76 -25.13 -7.13
C SER A 116 -6.81 -24.37 -8.45
N GLY A 117 -7.49 -24.96 -9.43
CA GLY A 117 -7.74 -24.37 -10.74
C GLY A 117 -6.68 -24.70 -11.79
N PRO A 118 -6.66 -24.02 -12.94
CA PRO A 118 -5.76 -24.35 -14.06
C PRO A 118 -4.27 -24.23 -13.75
N LEU A 119 -3.93 -23.51 -12.67
CA LEU A 119 -2.55 -23.28 -12.23
C LEU A 119 -2.23 -24.03 -10.93
N GLU A 120 -3.04 -25.02 -10.54
CA GLU A 120 -2.83 -25.79 -9.30
C GLU A 120 -1.39 -26.32 -9.18
N GLY A 121 -0.81 -26.16 -7.99
CA GLY A 121 0.58 -26.51 -7.68
C GLY A 121 1.62 -25.49 -8.13
N LEU A 122 1.25 -24.48 -8.93
CA LEU A 122 2.18 -23.43 -9.35
C LEU A 122 2.61 -22.60 -8.13
N LYS A 123 3.92 -22.48 -7.93
CA LYS A 123 4.51 -21.70 -6.85
C LYS A 123 4.26 -20.20 -7.05
N ILE A 124 3.88 -19.55 -5.97
CA ILE A 124 3.87 -18.09 -5.87
C ILE A 124 5.21 -17.70 -5.27
N ALA A 125 5.99 -16.87 -5.97
CA ALA A 125 7.38 -16.56 -5.57
C ALA A 125 7.64 -15.08 -5.33
N GLY A 126 6.67 -14.22 -5.59
CA GLY A 126 6.83 -12.79 -5.37
C GLY A 126 5.51 -12.07 -5.25
N CYS A 127 5.53 -10.98 -4.49
CA CYS A 127 4.42 -10.07 -4.29
C CYS A 127 4.99 -8.69 -4.03
N MET A 128 4.38 -7.67 -4.62
CA MET A 128 4.86 -6.29 -4.50
C MET A 128 3.71 -5.32 -4.77
N GLY A 129 3.72 -4.17 -4.11
CA GLY A 129 2.83 -3.05 -4.42
C GLY A 129 2.99 -2.62 -5.88
N ASP A 130 1.93 -2.11 -6.49
CA ASP A 130 1.87 -1.73 -7.90
C ASP A 130 2.98 -0.75 -8.33
N GLN A 131 3.20 0.32 -7.55
CA GLN A 131 4.18 1.34 -7.85
C GLN A 131 5.61 0.79 -7.70
N SER A 132 5.82 -0.02 -6.68
CA SER A 132 7.06 -0.74 -6.41
C SER A 132 7.39 -1.74 -7.52
N ALA A 133 6.41 -2.52 -7.96
CA ALA A 133 6.54 -3.46 -9.07
C ALA A 133 6.88 -2.74 -10.38
N ALA A 134 6.27 -1.57 -10.63
CA ALA A 134 6.60 -0.74 -11.78
C ALA A 134 8.04 -0.20 -11.74
N LEU A 135 8.57 0.14 -10.55
CA LEU A 135 9.98 0.53 -10.40
C LEU A 135 10.93 -0.63 -10.73
N VAL A 136 10.63 -1.83 -10.24
CA VAL A 136 11.40 -3.05 -10.54
C VAL A 136 11.34 -3.39 -12.03
N GLY A 137 10.15 -3.31 -12.65
CA GLY A 137 9.96 -3.55 -14.08
C GLY A 137 10.71 -2.57 -14.98
N GLN A 138 10.96 -1.34 -14.49
CA GLN A 138 11.79 -0.32 -15.15
C GLN A 138 13.28 -0.44 -14.80
N GLN A 139 13.70 -1.53 -14.16
CA GLN A 139 15.08 -1.76 -13.72
C GLN A 139 15.64 -0.64 -12.82
N GLY A 140 14.78 -0.02 -11.99
CA GLY A 140 15.12 1.03 -11.04
C GLY A 140 15.92 0.54 -9.83
N PHE A 141 17.02 -0.19 -10.06
CA PHE A 141 17.78 -0.90 -9.03
C PHE A 141 18.89 -0.08 -8.37
N ARG A 142 19.21 1.09 -8.91
CA ARG A 142 20.27 1.94 -8.38
C ARG A 142 19.67 3.09 -7.57
N PRO A 143 20.30 3.47 -6.44
CA PRO A 143 19.98 4.73 -5.79
C PRO A 143 20.05 5.88 -6.79
N GLY A 144 19.05 6.77 -6.78
CA GLY A 144 18.92 7.82 -7.78
C GLY A 144 18.04 7.47 -8.98
N SER A 145 17.73 6.19 -9.21
CA SER A 145 16.73 5.81 -10.21
C SER A 145 15.35 6.27 -9.79
N ALA A 146 14.66 6.96 -10.69
CA ALA A 146 13.28 7.37 -10.51
C ALA A 146 12.42 6.75 -11.59
N LYS A 147 11.18 6.41 -11.24
CA LYS A 147 10.13 6.13 -12.21
C LYS A 147 9.01 7.11 -11.99
N ASN A 148 8.31 7.46 -13.05
CA ASN A 148 7.11 8.27 -12.97
C ASN A 148 6.00 7.61 -13.77
N THR A 149 4.90 7.26 -13.11
CA THR A 149 3.74 6.65 -13.77
C THR A 149 2.70 7.73 -14.03
N TYR A 150 2.44 7.98 -15.31
CA TYR A 150 1.46 8.96 -15.77
C TYR A 150 0.10 8.30 -16.00
N GLY A 151 -0.90 8.72 -15.22
CA GLY A 151 -2.30 8.34 -15.39
C GLY A 151 -3.22 9.51 -15.06
N THR A 152 -4.34 9.26 -14.39
CA THR A 152 -5.20 10.34 -13.86
C THR A 152 -4.48 11.18 -12.78
N GLY A 153 -3.60 10.56 -12.00
CA GLY A 153 -2.57 11.23 -11.18
C GLY A 153 -1.16 10.91 -11.67
N CYS A 154 -0.15 11.49 -11.02
CA CYS A 154 1.26 11.23 -11.31
C CYS A 154 1.93 10.68 -10.05
N PHE A 155 2.58 9.52 -10.16
CA PHE A 155 3.26 8.87 -9.04
C PHE A 155 4.74 8.73 -9.36
N LEU A 156 5.54 9.56 -8.70
CA LEU A 156 7.00 9.50 -8.74
C LEU A 156 7.48 8.56 -7.62
N LEU A 157 8.20 7.51 -7.97
CA LEU A 157 8.96 6.70 -7.02
C LEU A 157 10.45 6.89 -7.28
N TYR A 158 11.18 7.30 -6.24
CA TYR A 158 12.61 7.56 -6.28
C TYR A 158 13.34 6.61 -5.35
N ASN A 159 14.20 5.75 -5.90
CA ASN A 159 15.01 4.79 -5.15
C ASN A 159 16.07 5.51 -4.31
N VAL A 160 16.04 5.33 -2.99
CA VAL A 160 17.01 5.92 -2.04
C VAL A 160 18.02 4.91 -1.48
N GLY A 161 18.00 3.67 -1.97
CA GLY A 161 18.90 2.60 -1.55
C GLY A 161 18.47 1.95 -0.23
N SER A 162 19.43 1.46 0.54
CA SER A 162 19.17 0.60 1.72
C SER A 162 18.93 1.35 3.03
N LYS A 163 18.78 2.67 2.99
CA LYS A 163 18.53 3.51 4.17
C LYS A 163 17.18 4.19 4.02
N PRO A 164 16.24 4.03 4.96
CA PRO A 164 14.97 4.73 4.90
C PRO A 164 15.22 6.24 5.00
N VAL A 165 14.49 7.01 4.18
CA VAL A 165 14.54 8.47 4.19
C VAL A 165 13.16 8.99 4.55
N VAL A 166 13.12 9.83 5.58
CA VAL A 166 11.89 10.54 5.99
C VAL A 166 11.90 11.90 5.29
N SER A 167 10.85 12.20 4.53
CA SER A 167 10.76 13.48 3.83
C SER A 167 10.45 14.61 4.81
N THR A 168 11.11 15.75 4.61
CA THR A 168 10.77 17.03 5.26
C THR A 168 9.81 17.88 4.42
N HIS A 169 9.46 17.44 3.21
CA HIS A 169 8.67 18.20 2.22
C HIS A 169 7.41 17.44 1.78
N GLY A 170 6.88 16.56 2.64
CA GLY A 170 5.59 15.88 2.42
C GLY A 170 5.60 14.68 1.47
N LEU A 171 6.78 14.18 1.07
CA LEU A 171 6.88 12.90 0.34
C LEU A 171 6.72 11.72 1.30
N LEU A 172 6.22 10.60 0.78
CA LEU A 172 6.05 9.37 1.52
C LEU A 172 7.35 8.55 1.49
N GLY A 173 7.86 8.14 2.64
CA GLY A 173 8.90 7.11 2.76
C GLY A 173 8.25 5.72 2.74
N THR A 174 8.77 4.81 1.93
CA THR A 174 8.22 3.45 1.79
C THR A 174 9.33 2.44 1.47
N VAL A 175 9.04 1.16 1.66
CA VAL A 175 9.86 0.09 1.08
C VAL A 175 9.57 0.04 -0.43
N ALA A 176 10.62 0.15 -1.24
CA ALA A 176 10.53 -0.03 -2.69
C ALA A 176 10.41 -1.52 -3.01
N TYR A 177 11.34 -2.34 -2.55
CA TYR A 177 11.32 -3.79 -2.71
C TYR A 177 12.29 -4.45 -1.74
N ASP A 178 12.00 -5.70 -1.41
CA ASP A 178 12.90 -6.58 -0.67
C ASP A 178 13.03 -7.90 -1.44
N PHE A 179 14.24 -8.22 -1.91
CA PHE A 179 14.49 -9.48 -2.62
C PHE A 179 14.98 -10.60 -1.71
N GLY A 180 14.99 -10.37 -0.39
CA GLY A 180 15.34 -11.37 0.61
C GLY A 180 16.79 -11.84 0.52
N GLY A 181 17.05 -13.01 1.11
CA GLY A 181 18.39 -13.57 1.22
C GLY A 181 19.34 -12.68 2.02
N ASN A 182 20.56 -12.48 1.51
CA ASN A 182 21.57 -11.62 2.14
C ASN A 182 21.49 -10.15 1.66
N SER A 183 20.44 -9.79 0.92
CA SER A 183 20.25 -8.41 0.43
C SER A 183 19.49 -7.58 1.46
N LYS A 184 19.79 -6.28 1.52
CA LYS A 184 19.04 -5.33 2.36
C LYS A 184 17.80 -4.86 1.62
N PRO A 185 16.69 -4.60 2.31
CA PRO A 185 15.53 -3.96 1.71
C PRO A 185 15.94 -2.61 1.11
N VAL A 186 15.34 -2.28 -0.03
CA VAL A 186 15.53 -1.01 -0.73
C VAL A 186 14.31 -0.12 -0.47
N TYR A 187 14.57 1.14 -0.16
CA TYR A 187 13.56 2.13 0.16
C TYR A 187 13.36 3.10 -1.00
N ALA A 188 12.21 3.76 -1.01
CA ALA A 188 11.89 4.83 -1.93
C ALA A 188 11.25 6.02 -1.23
N LEU A 189 11.42 7.18 -1.86
CA LEU A 189 10.55 8.33 -1.66
C LEU A 189 9.49 8.33 -2.74
N GLU A 190 8.25 8.52 -2.33
CA GLU A 190 7.10 8.60 -3.22
C GLU A 190 6.46 9.98 -3.13
N GLY A 191 6.32 10.61 -4.30
CA GLY A 191 5.51 11.80 -4.50
C GLY A 191 4.25 11.44 -5.27
N SER A 192 3.10 11.56 -4.62
CA SER A 192 1.81 11.45 -5.27
C SER A 192 1.28 12.84 -5.62
N VAL A 193 1.21 13.16 -6.91
CA VAL A 193 0.49 14.34 -7.39
C VAL A 193 -0.92 13.90 -7.76
N ALA A 194 -1.90 14.26 -6.93
CA ALA A 194 -3.30 13.84 -7.06
C ALA A 194 -3.97 14.34 -8.36
N VAL A 195 -3.43 15.38 -9.00
CA VAL A 195 -3.97 15.97 -10.23
C VAL A 195 -2.90 15.99 -11.33
N ALA A 196 -3.00 15.07 -12.29
CA ALA A 196 -2.23 15.11 -13.53
C ALA A 196 -3.18 14.95 -14.73
N GLY A 197 -3.57 13.72 -15.08
CA GLY A 197 -4.55 13.45 -16.14
C GLY A 197 -5.99 13.85 -15.80
N SER A 198 -6.40 13.92 -14.52
CA SER A 198 -7.72 14.43 -14.10
C SER A 198 -7.93 15.89 -14.49
N GLY A 199 -6.87 16.70 -14.50
CA GLY A 199 -6.91 18.09 -14.96
C GLY A 199 -7.19 18.23 -16.45
N VAL A 200 -6.72 17.29 -17.28
CA VAL A 200 -6.98 17.26 -18.73
C VAL A 200 -8.36 16.66 -19.02
N LYS A 201 -8.77 15.62 -18.28
CA LYS A 201 -10.09 14.99 -18.43
C LYS A 201 -11.24 15.93 -18.02
N CYS A 202 -11.02 16.78 -17.02
CA CYS A 202 -11.94 17.85 -16.62
C CYS A 202 -12.08 18.95 -17.71
N LYS A 203 -11.08 19.11 -18.59
CA LYS A 203 -11.09 20.07 -19.71
C LYS A 203 -11.49 19.47 -21.06
N SER A 204 -11.83 18.18 -21.12
CA SER A 204 -12.30 17.55 -22.37
C SER A 204 -13.75 18.02 -22.67
N PRO A 205 -14.04 18.65 -23.82
CA PRO A 205 -15.32 19.34 -24.07
C PRO A 205 -16.57 18.45 -24.21
N ARG A 206 -16.49 17.14 -23.95
CA ARG A 206 -17.62 16.21 -24.21
C ARG A 206 -18.72 16.20 -23.13
N SER A 207 -18.67 17.06 -22.12
CA SER A 207 -19.72 17.16 -21.09
C SER A 207 -20.43 18.52 -21.06
N LEU A 208 -20.21 19.39 -22.05
CA LEU A 208 -20.97 20.62 -22.21
C LEU A 208 -21.99 20.41 -23.33
N HIS A 209 -23.23 20.09 -22.95
CA HIS A 209 -24.37 20.34 -23.83
C HIS A 209 -24.40 21.84 -24.17
N PRO A 210 -24.55 22.22 -25.45
CA PRO A 210 -24.63 23.62 -25.84
C PRO A 210 -25.97 24.19 -25.36
N LEU A 211 -25.92 25.25 -24.55
CA LEU A 211 -27.03 26.19 -24.45
C LEU A 211 -27.02 27.02 -25.73
N ASP A 212 -28.02 26.82 -26.58
CA ASP A 212 -28.28 27.62 -27.77
C ASP A 212 -28.41 29.10 -27.41
N TYR A 213 -27.65 29.94 -28.11
CA TYR A 213 -27.79 31.40 -28.10
C TYR A 213 -27.97 31.87 -29.54
N THR A 214 -29.13 31.58 -30.11
CA THR A 214 -29.65 32.25 -31.31
C THR A 214 -31.16 32.27 -31.22
N ASP A 215 -31.72 33.31 -30.59
CA ASP A 215 -33.08 33.82 -30.85
C ASP A 215 -33.27 35.19 -30.18
N VAL A 216 -32.61 36.21 -30.74
CA VAL A 216 -33.06 37.60 -30.65
C VAL A 216 -32.75 38.27 -31.99
N VAL A 217 -33.58 38.04 -33.00
CA VAL A 217 -34.04 39.06 -33.99
C VAL A 217 -35.25 38.47 -34.74
N GLN A 218 -36.48 38.69 -34.26
CA GLN A 218 -37.64 38.99 -35.11
C GLN A 218 -38.59 39.92 -34.34
N SER A 219 -38.72 41.13 -34.87
CA SER A 219 -39.84 42.05 -34.70
C SER A 219 -41.06 41.56 -35.48
#